data_AF-A0A0D2SFI1-F1
#
_entry.id   AF-A0A0D2SFI1-F1
#
_cell.length_a   1.000
_cell.length_b   1.000
_cell.length_c   1.000
_cell.angle_alpha   90.00
_cell.angle_beta   90.00
_cell.angle_gamma   90.00
#
_symmetry.space_group_name_H-M   'P 1'
#
loop_
_entity.id
_entity.type
_entity.pdbx_description
1 polymer ?
#
loop_
_entity_poly.entity_id
_entity_poly.type
_entity_poly.pdbx_seq_one_letter_code
_entity_poly.pdbx_strand_id
1 'polypeptide(L)'
;LPVPLEQKIPNVDPLALRLQQRLLAFDPKDRPTAEDRAANNVYSWWWASHSRTAEQSSLKEWNKTFKILNSLSLRMFQSTMVDLMLKTFTIIALFSTLVIADHRSDSEVSGKYISPSSLGLKRAKLSPLHFYFHDIVSGKNVTVIRVAGASSTHRSS
;
A
#
# COMPACT_ATOMS: atom_id res chain seq x y z
N LEU A 1 -52.36 -17.75 -46.64
CA LEU A 1 -52.95 -18.11 -45.33
C LEU A 1 -51.80 -18.40 -44.36
N PRO A 2 -51.71 -17.75 -43.19
CA PRO A 2 -50.65 -18.03 -42.22
C PRO A 2 -50.82 -19.45 -41.66
N VAL A 3 -49.71 -20.18 -41.55
CA VAL A 3 -49.69 -21.58 -41.07
C VAL A 3 -49.93 -21.60 -39.56
N PRO A 4 -50.85 -22.44 -39.04
CA PRO A 4 -51.09 -22.57 -37.61
C PRO A 4 -49.83 -23.04 -36.86
N LEU A 5 -49.49 -22.37 -35.75
CA LEU A 5 -48.29 -22.65 -34.95
C LEU A 5 -48.28 -24.07 -34.35
N GLU A 6 -49.45 -24.71 -34.22
CA GLU A 6 -49.55 -26.12 -33.79
C GLU A 6 -48.81 -27.07 -34.73
N GLN A 7 -48.68 -26.71 -36.01
CA GLN A 7 -47.99 -27.54 -37.00
C GLN A 7 -46.47 -27.30 -37.01
N LYS A 8 -46.00 -26.17 -36.46
CA LYS A 8 -44.59 -25.76 -36.50
C LYS A 8 -43.79 -26.27 -35.30
N ILE A 9 -44.47 -26.66 -34.22
CA ILE A 9 -43.83 -27.17 -32.99
C ILE A 9 -44.59 -28.42 -32.49
N PRO A 10 -44.28 -29.62 -33.00
CA PRO A 10 -44.87 -30.86 -32.50
C PRO A 10 -44.40 -31.11 -31.05
N ASN A 11 -45.25 -31.71 -30.20
CA ASN A 11 -45.05 -32.03 -28.77
C ASN A 11 -45.16 -30.90 -27.73
N VAL A 12 -45.71 -29.74 -28.07
CA VAL A 12 -46.00 -28.70 -27.05
C VAL A 12 -47.45 -28.80 -26.60
N ASP A 13 -47.68 -28.62 -25.29
CA ASP A 13 -49.01 -28.60 -24.69
C ASP A 13 -49.93 -27.64 -25.46
N PRO A 14 -51.07 -28.12 -26.00
CA PRO A 14 -51.98 -27.30 -26.80
C PRO A 14 -52.50 -26.07 -26.05
N LEU A 15 -52.52 -26.06 -24.71
CA LEU A 15 -52.85 -24.89 -23.91
C LEU A 15 -51.75 -23.83 -23.92
N ALA A 16 -50.49 -24.26 -23.87
CA ALA A 16 -49.34 -23.35 -23.93
C ALA A 16 -49.22 -22.69 -25.31
N LEU A 17 -49.47 -23.45 -26.38
CA LEU A 17 -49.50 -22.93 -27.76
C LEU A 17 -50.64 -21.92 -27.96
N ARG A 18 -51.85 -22.21 -27.44
CA ARG A 18 -52.98 -21.26 -27.48
C ARG A 18 -52.68 -19.98 -26.71
N LEU A 19 -52.01 -20.07 -25.57
CA LEU A 19 -51.59 -18.89 -24.81
C LEU A 19 -50.55 -18.06 -25.60
N GLN A 20 -49.55 -18.72 -26.20
CA GLN A 20 -48.51 -18.06 -27.00
C GLN A 20 -49.09 -17.39 -28.25
N GLN A 21 -49.99 -18.06 -28.97
CA GLN A 21 -50.73 -17.49 -30.11
C GLN A 21 -51.56 -16.26 -29.73
N ARG A 22 -52.24 -16.30 -28.57
CA ARG A 22 -53.03 -15.17 -28.06
C ARG A 22 -52.17 -14.01 -27.55
N LEU A 23 -50.95 -14.27 -27.09
CA LEU A 23 -49.99 -13.22 -26.72
C LEU A 23 -49.36 -12.53 -27.93
N LEU A 24 -49.23 -13.25 -29.04
CA LEU A 24 -48.72 -12.74 -30.32
C LEU A 24 -49.84 -12.19 -31.24
N ALA A 25 -51.10 -12.30 -30.85
CA ALA A 25 -52.22 -11.80 -31.64
C ALA A 25 -52.14 -10.27 -31.79
N PHE A 26 -52.22 -9.80 -33.04
CA PHE A 26 -52.17 -8.38 -33.38
C PHE A 26 -53.47 -7.64 -33.03
N ASP A 27 -54.61 -8.36 -32.93
CA ASP A 27 -55.89 -7.78 -32.54
C ASP A 27 -55.93 -7.58 -31.01
N PRO A 28 -56.13 -6.33 -30.53
CA PRO A 28 -56.24 -6.03 -29.10
C PRO A 28 -57.31 -6.85 -28.36
N LYS A 29 -58.36 -7.32 -29.04
CA LYS A 29 -59.45 -8.10 -28.45
C LYS A 29 -59.06 -9.55 -28.13
N ASP A 30 -58.03 -10.06 -28.80
CA ASP A 30 -57.53 -11.43 -28.61
C ASP A 30 -56.38 -11.52 -27.60
N ARG A 31 -55.89 -10.35 -27.14
CA ARG A 31 -54.84 -10.25 -26.13
C ARG A 31 -55.42 -10.59 -24.75
N PRO A 32 -54.86 -11.58 -24.02
CA PRO A 32 -55.35 -11.88 -22.68
C PRO A 32 -55.05 -10.71 -21.74
N THR A 33 -56.10 -10.18 -21.11
CA THR A 33 -56.01 -9.11 -20.10
C THR A 33 -55.30 -9.64 -18.86
N ALA A 34 -54.62 -8.77 -18.11
CA ALA A 34 -53.91 -9.14 -16.87
C ALA A 34 -54.82 -9.87 -15.85
N GLU A 35 -56.13 -9.59 -15.90
CA GLU A 35 -57.17 -10.19 -15.06
C GLU A 35 -57.47 -11.66 -15.41
N ASP A 36 -57.53 -12.03 -16.69
CA ASP A 36 -57.73 -13.42 -17.13
C ASP A 36 -56.52 -14.31 -16.79
N ARG A 37 -55.33 -13.70 -16.71
CA ARG A 37 -54.10 -14.35 -16.22
C ARG A 37 -54.13 -14.64 -14.72
N ALA A 38 -54.86 -13.83 -13.94
CA ALA A 38 -54.99 -13.99 -12.50
C ALA A 38 -56.12 -14.97 -12.14
N ALA A 39 -57.18 -15.05 -12.95
CA ALA A 39 -58.39 -15.83 -12.67
C ALA A 39 -58.20 -17.36 -12.70
N ASN A 40 -57.23 -17.88 -13.45
CA ASN A 40 -56.92 -19.32 -13.43
C ASN A 40 -55.94 -19.66 -12.29
N ASN A 41 -56.53 -19.93 -11.13
CA ASN A 41 -55.93 -20.07 -9.79
C ASN A 41 -54.66 -20.94 -9.73
N VAL A 42 -54.48 -21.93 -10.60
CA VAL A 42 -53.31 -22.85 -10.54
C VAL A 42 -52.07 -22.28 -11.22
N TYR A 43 -52.21 -21.76 -12.45
CA TYR A 43 -51.07 -21.20 -13.17
C TYR A 43 -50.56 -19.95 -12.44
N SER A 44 -51.46 -19.17 -11.84
CA SER A 44 -51.10 -17.93 -11.15
C SER A 44 -50.27 -18.15 -9.89
N TRP A 45 -50.73 -19.08 -9.06
CA TRP A 45 -50.00 -19.54 -7.89
C TRP A 45 -48.69 -20.24 -8.24
N TRP A 46 -48.69 -21.07 -9.28
CA TRP A 46 -47.50 -21.80 -9.70
C TRP A 46 -46.40 -20.83 -10.15
N TRP A 47 -46.72 -19.84 -11.00
CA TRP A 47 -45.71 -18.84 -11.42
C TRP A 47 -45.26 -17.99 -10.23
N ALA A 48 -46.17 -17.57 -9.35
CA ALA A 48 -45.84 -16.70 -8.22
C ALA A 48 -45.00 -17.42 -7.14
N SER A 49 -45.15 -18.74 -7.01
CA SER A 49 -44.38 -19.55 -6.06
C SER A 49 -42.99 -19.89 -6.61
N HIS A 50 -42.91 -20.28 -7.89
CA HIS A 50 -41.64 -20.62 -8.53
C HIS A 50 -40.78 -19.39 -8.82
N SER A 51 -41.39 -18.25 -9.18
CA SER A 51 -40.65 -17.00 -9.38
C SER A 51 -40.06 -16.49 -8.07
N ARG A 52 -40.84 -16.45 -6.98
CA ARG A 52 -40.36 -16.01 -5.66
C ARG A 52 -39.20 -16.85 -5.15
N THR A 53 -39.28 -18.17 -5.30
CA THR A 53 -38.23 -19.07 -4.81
C THR A 53 -36.95 -18.98 -5.65
N ALA A 54 -37.08 -18.92 -6.98
CA ALA A 54 -35.95 -18.74 -7.89
C ALA A 54 -35.27 -17.37 -7.70
N GLU A 55 -36.06 -16.30 -7.60
CA GLU A 55 -35.56 -14.95 -7.38
C GLU A 55 -34.90 -14.81 -6.00
N GLN A 56 -35.51 -15.35 -4.93
CA GLN A 56 -34.91 -15.34 -3.60
C GLN A 56 -33.60 -16.15 -3.53
N SER A 57 -33.54 -17.32 -4.18
CA SER A 57 -32.32 -18.13 -4.23
C SER A 57 -31.21 -17.39 -5.01
N SER A 58 -31.56 -16.82 -6.16
CA SER A 58 -30.66 -16.00 -6.97
C SER A 58 -30.15 -14.80 -6.18
N LEU A 59 -31.04 -14.03 -5.53
CA LEU A 59 -30.68 -12.86 -4.73
C LEU A 59 -29.78 -13.22 -3.55
N LYS A 60 -29.97 -14.38 -2.91
CA LYS A 60 -29.10 -14.85 -1.83
C LYS A 60 -27.70 -15.17 -2.34
N GLU A 61 -27.59 -15.90 -3.45
CA GLU A 61 -26.30 -16.19 -4.07
C GLU A 61 -25.62 -14.92 -4.60
N TRP A 62 -26.37 -14.01 -5.23
CA TRP A 62 -25.86 -12.69 -5.62
C TRP A 62 -25.37 -11.89 -4.42
N ASN A 63 -26.12 -11.83 -3.32
CA ASN A 63 -25.66 -11.11 -2.14
C ASN A 63 -24.40 -11.75 -1.52
N LYS A 64 -24.29 -13.07 -1.57
CA LYS A 64 -23.08 -13.80 -1.15
C LYS A 64 -21.90 -13.46 -2.05
N THR A 65 -22.07 -13.46 -3.37
CA THR A 65 -21.01 -13.09 -4.32
C THR A 65 -20.63 -11.61 -4.18
N PHE A 66 -21.60 -10.70 -4.03
CA PHE A 66 -21.34 -9.27 -3.77
C PHE A 66 -20.55 -9.06 -2.49
N LYS A 67 -20.89 -9.76 -1.39
CA LYS A 67 -20.11 -9.69 -0.14
C LYS A 67 -18.67 -10.15 -0.35
N ILE A 68 -18.46 -11.24 -1.08
CA ILE A 68 -17.12 -11.75 -1.39
C ILE A 68 -16.35 -10.74 -2.23
N LEU A 69 -16.93 -10.25 -3.33
CA LEU A 69 -16.32 -9.27 -4.23
C LEU A 69 -15.97 -7.98 -3.50
N ASN A 70 -16.87 -7.47 -2.67
CA ASN A 70 -16.61 -6.27 -1.88
C ASN A 70 -15.51 -6.50 -0.84
N SER A 71 -15.50 -7.66 -0.17
CA SER A 71 -14.44 -8.01 0.78
C SER A 71 -13.06 -8.19 0.13
N LEU A 72 -13.02 -8.72 -1.10
CA LEU A 72 -11.79 -8.90 -1.87
C LEU A 72 -11.29 -7.55 -2.38
N SER A 73 -12.19 -6.72 -2.91
CA SER A 73 -11.91 -5.33 -3.33
C SER A 73 -11.34 -4.51 -2.17
N LEU A 74 -11.98 -4.55 -0.99
CA LEU A 74 -11.51 -3.84 0.19
C LEU A 74 -10.14 -4.35 0.65
N ARG A 75 -9.90 -5.67 0.63
CA ARG A 75 -8.58 -6.24 0.97
C ARG A 75 -7.50 -5.83 -0.01
N MET A 76 -7.77 -5.85 -1.31
CA MET A 76 -6.82 -5.39 -2.33
C MET A 76 -6.53 -3.88 -2.19
N PHE A 77 -7.55 -3.08 -1.92
CA PHE A 77 -7.41 -1.65 -1.64
C PHE A 77 -6.59 -1.39 -0.37
N GLN A 78 -6.89 -2.09 0.73
CA GLN A 78 -6.13 -1.97 1.97
C GLN A 78 -4.67 -2.39 1.79
N SER A 79 -4.40 -3.50 1.10
CA SER A 79 -3.02 -3.97 0.84
C SER A 79 -2.23 -2.96 0.02
N THR A 80 -2.79 -2.46 -1.07
CA THR A 80 -2.11 -1.47 -1.94
C THR A 80 -1.87 -0.15 -1.22
N MET A 81 -2.82 0.29 -0.40
CA MET A 81 -2.67 1.48 0.44
C MET A 81 -1.61 1.28 1.53
N VAL A 82 -1.58 0.14 2.22
CA VAL A 82 -0.55 -0.19 3.22
C VAL A 82 0.84 -0.24 2.58
N ASP A 83 0.97 -0.88 1.40
CA ASP A 83 2.23 -0.91 0.65
C ASP A 83 2.70 0.50 0.26
N LEU A 84 1.77 1.36 -0.17
CA LEU A 84 2.06 2.75 -0.52
C LEU A 84 2.49 3.56 0.71
N MET A 85 1.79 3.40 1.84
CA MET A 85 2.13 4.04 3.11
C MET A 85 3.49 3.58 3.63
N LEU A 86 3.80 2.29 3.54
CA LEU A 86 5.10 1.75 3.96
C LEU A 86 6.22 2.31 3.09
N LYS A 87 6.06 2.31 1.76
CA LYS A 87 7.05 2.87 0.83
C LYS A 87 7.30 4.35 1.06
N THR A 88 6.23 5.14 1.21
CA THR A 88 6.36 6.58 1.47
C THR A 88 6.98 6.86 2.84
N PHE A 89 6.61 6.12 3.88
CA PHE A 89 7.24 6.23 5.20
C PHE A 89 8.73 5.90 5.16
N THR A 90 9.14 4.81 4.49
CA THR A 90 10.55 4.46 4.31
C THR A 90 11.31 5.56 3.57
N ILE A 91 10.73 6.13 2.51
CA ILE A 91 11.34 7.24 1.77
C ILE A 91 11.54 8.46 2.70
N ILE A 92 10.51 8.87 3.44
CA ILE A 92 10.60 10.00 4.38
C ILE A 92 11.65 9.75 5.48
N ALA A 93 11.71 8.53 6.01
CA ALA A 93 12.70 8.16 7.02
C ALA A 93 14.13 8.26 6.47
N LEU A 94 14.37 7.83 5.22
CA LEU A 94 15.67 7.94 4.55
C LEU A 94 16.05 9.41 4.27
N PHE A 95 15.09 10.27 3.91
CA PHE A 95 15.36 11.70 3.72
C PHE A 95 15.60 12.42 5.05
N SER A 96 14.93 12.03 6.13
CA SER A 96 15.13 12.60 7.46
C SER A 96 16.57 12.42 7.98
N THR A 97 17.23 11.31 7.67
CA THR A 97 18.64 11.10 8.07
C THR A 97 19.61 11.94 7.24
N LEU A 98 19.27 12.26 5.99
CA LEU A 98 20.09 13.12 5.13
C LEU A 98 20.12 14.57 5.63
N VAL A 99 19.02 15.06 6.21
CA VAL A 99 18.92 16.41 6.77
C VAL A 99 19.82 16.61 8.00
N ILE A 100 20.11 15.54 8.75
CA ILE A 100 21.03 15.62 9.92
C ILE A 100 22.50 15.61 9.48
N ALA A 101 22.83 14.98 8.33
CA ALA A 101 24.18 15.01 7.79
C ALA A 101 24.60 16.42 7.31
N ASP A 102 23.65 17.22 6.84
CA ASP A 102 23.87 18.61 6.40
C ASP A 102 23.74 19.63 7.54
N HIS A 103 23.12 19.23 8.66
CA HIS A 103 23.17 19.99 9.91
C HIS A 103 24.38 19.62 10.78
N ARG A 104 25.48 19.15 10.17
CA ARG A 104 26.81 19.26 10.77
C ARG A 104 27.21 20.73 10.74
N SER A 105 26.62 21.50 11.65
CA SER A 105 27.27 22.72 12.14
C SER A 105 28.67 22.34 12.59
N ASP A 106 29.65 23.16 12.24
CA ASP A 106 31.07 23.09 12.56
C ASP A 106 31.39 22.94 14.07
N SER A 107 30.96 21.87 14.74
CA SER A 107 31.09 21.74 16.19
C SER A 107 31.48 20.35 16.69
N GLU A 108 32.02 19.49 15.83
CA GLU A 108 32.71 18.26 16.28
C GLU A 108 34.16 18.20 15.76
N VAL A 109 34.88 19.31 15.90
CA VAL A 109 36.32 19.23 16.19
C VAL A 109 36.45 19.47 17.67
N SER A 110 36.74 18.39 18.40
CA SER A 110 37.20 18.44 19.78
C SER A 110 38.39 19.40 19.85
N GLY A 111 38.12 20.60 20.37
CA GLY A 111 39.06 21.73 20.40
C GLY A 111 38.55 22.94 19.62
N LYS A 112 37.67 23.72 20.24
CA LYS A 112 37.42 25.11 19.84
C LYS A 112 38.76 25.85 19.82
N TYR A 113 39.27 26.22 18.64
CA TYR A 113 40.50 27.00 18.53
C TYR A 113 40.26 28.40 19.13
N ILE A 114 40.72 28.60 20.36
CA ILE A 114 40.61 29.88 21.07
C ILE A 114 41.73 30.78 20.55
N SER A 115 41.38 31.84 19.80
CA SER A 115 42.38 32.80 19.32
C SER A 115 43.06 33.50 20.51
N PRO A 116 44.40 33.65 20.55
CA PRO A 116 45.11 34.35 21.62
C PRO A 116 44.57 35.76 21.90
N SER A 117 44.06 36.46 20.88
CA SER A 117 43.44 37.79 21.01
C SER A 117 42.15 37.79 21.83
N SER A 118 41.40 36.68 21.83
CA SER A 118 40.15 36.54 22.60
C SER A 118 40.38 36.29 24.09
N LEU A 119 41.61 35.90 24.47
CA LEU A 119 42.05 35.74 25.86
C LEU A 119 42.60 37.05 26.48
N GLY A 120 42.50 38.18 25.77
CA GLY A 120 43.05 39.46 26.22
C GLY A 120 44.59 39.51 26.21
N LEU A 121 45.25 38.51 25.64
CA LEU A 121 46.71 38.45 25.52
C LEU A 121 47.15 39.45 24.46
N LYS A 122 47.71 40.60 24.89
CA LYS A 122 48.43 41.51 24.00
C LYS A 122 49.57 40.74 23.32
N ARG A 123 49.89 41.09 22.07
CA ARG A 123 50.92 40.43 21.23
C ARG A 123 52.29 40.51 21.91
N ALA A 124 52.56 39.60 22.84
CA ALA A 124 53.83 39.45 23.50
C ALA A 124 54.71 38.54 22.64
N LYS A 125 55.98 38.93 22.46
CA LYS A 125 57.00 38.07 21.85
C LYS A 125 57.20 36.87 22.78
N LEU A 126 56.53 35.76 22.50
CA LEU A 126 56.70 34.51 23.24
C LEU A 126 58.17 34.13 23.16
N SER A 127 58.84 34.04 24.32
CA SER A 127 60.13 33.35 24.37
C SER A 127 59.90 31.91 23.93
N PRO A 128 60.72 31.36 23.02
CA PRO A 128 60.65 29.95 22.68
C PRO A 128 60.90 29.13 23.95
N LEU A 129 59.84 28.60 24.56
CA LEU A 129 59.96 27.74 25.72
C LEU A 129 60.28 26.35 25.21
N HIS A 130 61.56 25.98 25.27
CA HIS A 130 61.99 24.61 25.01
C HIS A 130 61.74 23.78 26.27
N PHE A 131 60.89 22.76 26.13
CA PHE A 131 60.72 21.75 27.16
C PHE A 131 61.77 20.66 26.96
N TYR A 132 62.56 20.40 28.00
CA TYR A 132 63.44 19.24 28.07
C TYR A 132 62.73 18.15 28.86
N PHE A 133 62.41 17.03 28.19
CA PHE A 133 61.93 15.84 28.87
C PHE A 133 63.14 15.06 29.38
N HIS A 134 63.10 14.67 30.65
CA HIS A 134 64.18 13.94 31.31
C HIS A 134 63.95 12.42 31.34
N ASP A 135 63.10 11.91 30.45
CA ASP A 135 62.73 10.49 30.45
C ASP A 135 63.89 9.62 29.96
N ILE A 136 64.20 8.60 30.75
CA ILE A 136 65.30 7.67 30.46
C ILE A 136 64.71 6.53 29.65
N VAL A 137 64.94 6.57 28.34
CA VAL A 137 64.46 5.56 27.36
C VAL A 137 65.34 4.30 27.32
N SER A 138 66.47 4.27 28.04
CA SER A 138 67.42 3.14 28.05
C SER A 138 68.35 3.18 29.27
N GLY A 139 68.65 2.03 29.89
CA GLY A 139 69.51 1.91 31.08
C GLY A 139 68.96 0.94 32.13
N LYS A 140 69.59 0.85 33.30
CA LYS A 140 69.18 -0.08 34.38
C LYS A 140 67.84 0.30 35.05
N ASN A 141 67.44 1.57 34.98
CA ASN A 141 66.21 2.12 35.56
C ASN A 141 65.45 2.95 34.52
N VAL A 142 64.78 2.27 33.58
CA VAL A 142 64.02 2.91 32.49
C VAL A 142 62.72 3.52 33.04
N THR A 143 62.43 4.79 32.68
CA THR A 143 61.22 5.51 33.11
C THR A 143 60.18 5.71 32.00
N VAL A 144 60.49 5.34 30.75
CA VAL A 144 59.51 5.40 29.64
C VAL A 144 59.76 4.27 28.63
N ILE A 145 58.67 3.77 28.03
CA ILE A 145 58.72 2.72 26.99
C ILE A 145 58.50 3.38 25.61
N ARG A 146 59.40 3.12 24.66
CA ARG A 146 59.28 3.65 23.29
C ARG A 146 58.38 2.74 22.46
N VAL A 147 57.18 3.22 22.12
CA VAL A 147 56.17 2.43 21.38
C VAL A 147 56.27 2.63 19.85
N ALA A 148 56.82 3.74 19.38
CA ALA A 148 57.15 3.96 17.97
C ALA A 148 58.34 4.92 17.84
N GLY A 149 59.18 4.72 16.83
CA GLY A 149 60.35 5.57 16.55
C GLY A 149 60.36 6.02 15.08
N ALA A 150 60.48 7.33 14.85
CA ALA A 150 60.69 7.89 13.52
C ALA A 150 62.19 7.85 13.15
N SER A 151 62.50 7.69 11.85
CA SER A 151 63.86 7.77 11.31
C SER A 151 64.34 9.23 11.38
N SER A 152 65.05 9.58 12.44
CA SER A 152 65.64 10.90 12.60
C SER A 152 66.96 11.00 11.84
N THR A 153 67.07 11.92 10.89
CA THR A 153 68.34 12.24 10.23
C THR A 153 69.30 12.87 11.24
N HIS A 154 70.40 12.17 11.56
CA HIS A 154 71.52 12.73 12.30
C HIS A 154 72.24 13.75 11.40
N ARG A 155 71.93 15.04 11.57
CA ARG A 155 72.83 16.11 11.15
C ARG A 155 72.96 17.09 12.31
N SER A 156 73.93 16.79 13.18
CA SER A 156 74.45 17.74 14.16
C SER A 156 75.38 18.70 13.44
N SER A 157 75.13 20.01 13.62
CA SER A 157 76.14 21.05 13.41
C SER A 157 77.22 20.99 14.49
#